data_AF-A0A512MCT1-F1
#
_entry.id   AF-A0A512MCT1-F1
#
_cell.length_a   1.000
_cell.length_b   1.000
_cell.length_c   1.000
_cell.angle_alpha   90.00
_cell.angle_beta   90.00
_cell.angle_gamma   90.00
#
_symmetry.space_group_name_H-M   'P 1'
#
loop_
_entity.id
_entity.type
_entity.pdbx_description
1 polymer ?
#
loop_
_entity_poly.entity_id
_entity_poly.type
_entity_poly.pdbx_seq_one_letter_code
_entity_poly.pdbx_strand_id
1 'polypeptide(L)'
;MRYLLHNHPAFPGLLSKEDLYSLVERGSLGRGDLCTDVQTGRDHTVGDAISGMRPPHAKAPARIDRPAYQEFRADDPFDADEPLSEEDEAETEDGEQEEEEEPAEPELQFTESGERLYYSSHPAWLKYWRALFLMLLFFTAAGLLFSMEEGYALVCGLAGIATFICVTIARSSHDYIVTEERVEYVWGIFGRSSKEVRVCDIRSLDVWERGLKGWLGLGTLDVSSAGNADVEVRFRDIRRAHEVKQIIRQLQRGDEE
;
A
#
# COMPACT_ATOMS: atom_id res chain seq x y z
N MET A 1 28.76 -9.04 30.54
CA MET A 1 28.00 -10.08 31.28
C MET A 1 28.12 -11.38 30.51
N ARG A 2 28.22 -12.52 31.19
CA ARG A 2 28.33 -13.85 30.55
C ARG A 2 27.15 -14.70 30.99
N TYR A 3 26.50 -15.36 30.04
CA TYR A 3 25.26 -16.10 30.24
C TYR A 3 25.47 -17.59 29.96
N LEU A 4 24.77 -18.43 30.73
CA LEU A 4 24.77 -19.89 30.58
C LEU A 4 23.36 -20.36 30.21
N LEU A 5 23.25 -21.21 29.19
CA LEU A 5 21.98 -21.76 28.69
C LEU A 5 21.65 -23.08 29.41
N HIS A 6 20.46 -23.17 30.00
CA HIS A 6 20.08 -24.35 30.80
C HIS A 6 19.78 -25.61 29.98
N ASN A 7 19.25 -25.47 28.75
CA ASN A 7 18.63 -26.58 28.02
C ASN A 7 19.17 -26.81 26.60
N HIS A 8 20.34 -26.25 26.23
CA HIS A 8 20.82 -26.36 24.85
C HIS A 8 22.03 -27.31 24.71
N PRO A 9 21.89 -28.48 24.06
CA PRO A 9 22.98 -29.46 23.94
C PRO A 9 24.12 -29.00 23.02
N ALA A 10 23.88 -28.00 22.15
CA ALA A 10 24.87 -27.51 21.19
C ALA A 10 25.82 -26.43 21.74
N PHE A 11 25.47 -25.78 22.86
CA PHE A 11 26.22 -24.61 23.36
C PHE A 11 26.49 -24.68 24.87
N PRO A 12 27.36 -25.60 25.33
CA PRO A 12 27.71 -25.73 26.76
C PRO A 12 28.67 -24.64 27.27
N GLY A 13 28.96 -23.62 26.44
CA GLY A 13 29.90 -22.55 26.76
C GLY A 13 29.27 -21.38 27.50
N LEU A 14 30.12 -20.47 28.00
CA LEU A 14 29.70 -19.16 28.48
C LEU A 14 29.53 -18.22 27.29
N LEU A 15 28.31 -17.74 27.06
CA LEU A 15 28.00 -16.86 25.93
C LEU A 15 28.02 -15.39 26.37
N SER A 16 28.53 -14.52 25.50
CA SER A 16 28.39 -13.08 25.67
C SER A 16 26.96 -12.62 25.32
N LYS A 17 26.66 -11.35 25.62
CA LYS A 17 25.37 -10.75 25.29
C LYS A 17 25.18 -10.69 23.76
N GLU A 18 26.27 -10.47 23.03
CA GLU A 18 26.35 -10.39 21.57
C GLU A 18 26.18 -11.77 20.92
N ASP A 19 26.75 -12.82 21.53
CA ASP A 19 26.58 -14.20 21.05
C ASP A 19 25.12 -14.64 21.14
N LEU A 20 24.45 -14.36 22.27
CA LEU A 20 23.01 -14.60 22.44
C LEU A 20 22.18 -13.88 21.37
N TYR A 21 22.51 -12.63 21.07
CA TYR A 21 21.84 -11.86 20.02
C TYR A 21 22.02 -12.51 18.64
N SER A 22 23.25 -12.88 18.27
CA SER A 22 23.54 -13.51 16.97
C SER A 22 22.87 -14.88 16.80
N LEU A 23 22.71 -15.64 17.90
CA LEU A 23 22.03 -16.94 17.87
C LEU A 23 20.52 -16.82 17.72
N VAL A 24 19.93 -15.77 18.30
CA VAL A 24 18.51 -15.42 18.11
C VAL A 24 18.26 -14.94 16.69
N GLU A 25 19.14 -14.10 16.14
CA GLU A 25 19.05 -13.62 14.75
C GLU A 25 19.15 -14.76 13.73
N ARG A 26 20.02 -15.74 13.98
CA ARG A 26 20.17 -16.95 13.16
C ARG A 26 19.04 -17.97 13.35
N GLY A 27 18.08 -17.70 14.24
CA GLY A 27 16.96 -18.61 14.54
C GLY A 27 17.35 -19.89 15.28
N SER A 28 18.58 -19.96 15.81
CA SER A 28 19.09 -21.12 16.56
C SER A 28 18.67 -21.12 18.04
N LEU A 29 18.18 -19.98 18.55
CA LEU A 29 17.76 -19.80 19.93
C LEU A 29 16.49 -18.93 19.97
N GLY A 30 15.52 -19.33 20.80
CA GLY A 30 14.28 -18.58 21.00
C GLY A 30 14.47 -17.45 22.01
N ARG A 31 13.78 -16.32 21.80
CA ARG A 31 13.75 -15.23 22.81
C ARG A 31 13.15 -15.69 24.15
N GLY A 32 12.34 -16.74 24.15
CA GLY A 32 11.75 -17.33 25.35
C GLY A 32 12.65 -18.32 26.10
N ASP A 33 13.84 -18.63 25.58
CA ASP A 33 14.75 -19.56 26.22
C ASP A 33 15.35 -18.96 27.49
N LEU A 34 15.65 -19.81 28.48
CA LEU A 34 16.19 -19.38 29.77
C LEU A 34 17.72 -19.37 29.76
N CYS A 35 18.29 -18.27 30.23
CA CYS A 35 19.72 -18.12 30.45
C CYS A 35 20.00 -17.57 31.85
N THR A 36 21.06 -18.05 32.48
CA THR A 36 21.50 -17.61 33.81
C THR A 36 22.71 -16.69 33.67
N ASP A 37 22.64 -15.54 34.32
CA ASP A 37 23.80 -14.65 34.43
C ASP A 37 24.77 -15.18 35.50
N VAL A 38 26.01 -15.43 35.10
CA VAL A 38 27.05 -16.00 35.99
C VAL A 38 27.48 -15.01 37.08
N GLN A 39 27.30 -13.71 36.88
CA GLN A 39 27.68 -12.70 37.88
C GLN A 39 26.62 -12.51 38.97
N THR A 40 25.34 -12.54 38.58
CA THR A 40 24.23 -12.28 39.50
C THR A 40 23.53 -13.55 39.98
N GLY A 41 23.77 -14.68 39.33
CA GLY A 41 23.12 -15.97 39.61
C GLY A 41 21.61 -15.95 39.35
N ARG A 42 21.11 -14.93 38.62
CA ARG A 42 19.69 -14.78 38.30
C ARG A 42 19.38 -15.36 36.94
N ASP A 43 18.20 -15.96 36.85
CA ASP A 43 17.65 -16.47 35.61
C ASP A 43 16.91 -15.36 34.87
N HIS A 44 17.24 -15.20 33.60
CA HIS A 44 16.65 -14.25 32.67
C HIS A 44 16.16 -15.01 31.44
N THR A 45 15.12 -14.50 30.79
CA THR A 45 14.85 -14.94 29.41
C THR A 45 15.91 -14.34 28.49
N VAL A 46 16.28 -15.05 27.43
CA VAL A 46 17.23 -14.56 26.43
C VAL A 46 16.76 -13.23 25.85
N GLY A 47 15.45 -13.08 25.63
CA GLY A 47 14.82 -11.83 25.21
C GLY A 47 15.05 -10.66 26.18
N ASP A 48 14.91 -10.90 27.49
CA ASP A 48 15.20 -9.87 28.50
C ASP A 48 16.70 -9.56 28.56
N ALA A 49 17.56 -10.56 28.40
CA ALA A 49 19.01 -10.40 28.40
C ALA A 49 19.51 -9.57 27.21
N ILE A 50 18.89 -9.68 26.03
CA ILE A 50 19.25 -8.89 24.82
C ILE A 50 18.39 -7.62 24.65
N SER A 51 17.41 -7.39 25.51
CA SER A 51 16.55 -6.20 25.49
C SER A 51 17.40 -4.94 25.56
N GLY A 52 17.27 -4.06 24.57
CA GLY A 52 18.09 -2.86 24.40
C GLY A 52 19.20 -2.96 23.34
N MET A 53 19.48 -4.15 22.78
CA MET A 53 20.22 -4.23 21.51
C MET A 53 19.25 -3.92 20.36
N ARG A 54 19.16 -2.64 19.98
CA ARG A 54 18.60 -2.25 18.68
C ARG A 54 19.47 -2.92 17.60
N PRO A 55 18.91 -3.54 16.55
CA PRO A 55 19.74 -3.98 15.45
C PRO A 55 20.58 -2.77 15.00
N PRO A 56 21.91 -2.89 14.82
CA PRO A 56 22.56 -1.95 13.95
C PRO A 56 21.77 -2.04 12.65
N HIS A 57 21.15 -0.94 12.21
CA HIS A 57 20.70 -0.83 10.83
C HIS A 57 21.86 -1.39 10.01
N ALA A 58 21.62 -2.52 9.32
CA ALA A 58 22.51 -2.93 8.28
C ALA A 58 22.54 -1.72 7.37
N LYS A 59 23.62 -0.92 7.47
CA LYS A 59 23.94 0.06 6.45
C LYS A 59 23.86 -0.77 5.18
N ALA A 60 22.90 -0.43 4.32
CA ALA A 60 22.76 -1.03 3.00
C ALA A 60 24.18 -1.22 2.44
N PRO A 61 24.50 -2.37 1.83
CA PRO A 61 25.83 -2.59 1.28
C PRO A 61 26.19 -1.34 0.50
N ALA A 62 27.34 -0.74 0.85
CA ALA A 62 27.79 0.53 0.28
C ALA A 62 27.50 0.49 -1.21
N ARG A 63 26.64 1.42 -1.66
CA ARG A 63 26.23 1.57 -3.06
C ARG A 63 27.53 1.54 -3.85
N ILE A 64 27.79 0.45 -4.55
CA ILE A 64 28.93 0.38 -5.47
C ILE A 64 28.56 1.39 -6.53
N ASP A 65 29.17 2.57 -6.49
CA ASP A 65 29.11 3.53 -7.58
C ASP A 65 29.59 2.79 -8.82
N ARG A 66 28.63 2.37 -9.64
CA ARG A 66 28.92 1.88 -10.98
C ARG A 66 29.42 3.11 -11.73
N PRO A 67 30.65 3.11 -12.26
CA PRO A 67 31.06 4.17 -13.16
C PRO A 67 30.07 4.18 -14.33
N ALA A 68 29.53 5.35 -14.63
CA ALA A 68 28.68 5.56 -15.78
C ALA A 68 29.43 5.02 -17.01
N TYR A 69 28.79 4.11 -17.74
CA TYR A 69 29.28 3.71 -19.05
C TYR A 69 29.31 4.96 -19.92
N GLN A 70 30.48 5.56 -20.06
CA GLN A 70 30.74 6.60 -21.05
C GLN A 70 30.97 5.86 -22.36
N GLU A 71 29.96 5.83 -23.22
CA GLU A 71 30.10 5.29 -24.57
C GLU A 71 31.17 6.11 -25.29
N PHE A 72 32.32 5.50 -25.59
CA PHE A 72 33.32 6.09 -26.46
C PHE A 72 32.74 6.22 -27.87
N ARG A 73 32.32 7.43 -28.24
CA ARG A 73 32.08 7.78 -29.64
C ARG A 73 33.44 7.93 -30.34
N ALA A 74 33.57 7.29 -31.49
CA ALA A 74 34.83 7.24 -32.25
C ALA A 74 35.20 8.53 -33.00
N ASP A 75 34.51 9.65 -32.74
CA ASP A 75 34.58 10.86 -33.57
C ASP A 75 34.92 12.15 -32.80
N ASP A 76 35.58 12.07 -31.63
CA ASP A 76 36.13 13.27 -30.99
C ASP A 76 37.58 13.52 -31.45
N PRO A 77 37.90 14.67 -32.07
CA PRO A 77 39.26 15.04 -32.39
C PRO A 77 40.02 15.32 -31.09
N PHE A 78 41.15 14.65 -30.95
CA PHE A 78 42.04 14.74 -29.81
C PHE A 78 42.80 16.08 -29.85
N ASP A 79 42.24 17.14 -29.26
CA ASP A 79 43.00 18.36 -28.95
C ASP A 79 43.69 18.17 -27.59
N ALA A 80 44.99 17.86 -27.68
CA ALA A 80 45.93 18.01 -26.59
C ALA A 80 46.26 19.50 -26.40
N ASP A 81 46.78 19.84 -25.21
CA ASP A 81 47.22 21.17 -24.71
C ASP A 81 46.11 21.81 -23.83
N GLU A 82 46.24 22.11 -22.54
CA GLU A 82 47.35 22.61 -21.71
C GLU A 82 46.94 22.57 -20.18
N PRO A 83 47.79 23.00 -19.22
CA PRO A 83 47.90 22.39 -17.88
C PRO A 83 47.17 23.10 -16.73
N LEU A 84 47.20 22.42 -15.58
CA LEU A 84 46.87 22.85 -14.22
C LEU A 84 47.37 24.25 -13.85
N SER A 85 46.51 25.03 -13.18
CA SER A 85 46.92 26.04 -12.19
C SER A 85 45.91 26.10 -11.05
N GLU A 86 46.42 25.85 -9.84
CA GLU A 86 45.84 26.26 -8.56
C GLU A 86 45.79 27.80 -8.50
N GLU A 87 44.71 28.38 -7.96
CA GLU A 87 44.74 29.37 -6.87
C GLU A 87 43.32 29.87 -6.55
N ASP A 88 43.13 30.10 -5.25
CA ASP A 88 41.93 30.55 -4.55
C ASP A 88 41.31 31.83 -5.12
N GLU A 89 39.98 31.97 -5.02
CA GLU A 89 39.37 33.16 -4.41
C GLU A 89 37.88 32.92 -4.11
N ALA A 90 37.51 33.27 -2.89
CA ALA A 90 36.18 33.13 -2.33
C ALA A 90 35.26 34.25 -2.82
N GLU A 91 34.13 33.89 -3.42
CA GLU A 91 32.95 34.76 -3.46
C GLU A 91 31.71 33.97 -3.03
N THR A 92 31.16 34.41 -1.90
CA THR A 92 29.84 34.07 -1.38
C THR A 92 28.77 34.53 -2.35
N GLU A 93 28.16 33.60 -3.06
CA GLU A 93 26.83 33.80 -3.65
C GLU A 93 25.82 32.97 -2.86
N ASP A 94 24.84 33.69 -2.32
CA ASP A 94 23.66 33.16 -1.63
C ASP A 94 22.89 32.22 -2.57
N GLY A 95 23.25 30.94 -2.52
CA GLY A 95 22.45 29.86 -3.06
C GLY A 95 21.23 29.67 -2.17
N GLU A 96 20.10 30.21 -2.61
CA GLU A 96 18.77 29.81 -2.15
C GLU A 96 18.74 28.28 -2.17
N GLN A 97 18.76 27.67 -0.98
CA GLN A 97 18.51 26.24 -0.82
C GLN A 97 17.06 26.03 -1.27
N GLU A 98 16.87 25.61 -2.51
CA GLU A 98 15.70 24.84 -2.89
C GLU A 98 15.70 23.63 -1.95
N GLU A 99 14.89 23.72 -0.90
CA GLU A 99 14.46 22.55 -0.13
C GLU A 99 13.88 21.59 -1.16
N GLU A 100 14.66 20.61 -1.59
CA GLU A 100 14.15 19.41 -2.24
C GLU A 100 13.11 18.84 -1.26
N GLU A 101 11.83 19.13 -1.52
CA GLU A 101 10.71 18.48 -0.86
C GLU A 101 10.92 16.98 -1.08
N GLU A 102 11.44 16.28 -0.06
CA GLU A 102 11.40 14.83 0.00
C GLU A 102 9.97 14.43 -0.36
N PRO A 103 9.75 13.63 -1.42
CA PRO A 103 8.41 13.22 -1.78
C PRO A 103 7.83 12.52 -0.55
N ALA A 104 6.83 13.14 0.06
CA ALA A 104 6.17 12.64 1.26
C ALA A 104 5.92 11.14 1.09
N GLU A 105 6.59 10.32 1.91
CA GLU A 105 6.42 8.88 1.85
C GLU A 105 4.92 8.59 1.89
N PRO A 106 4.36 7.85 0.91
CA PRO A 106 2.93 7.61 0.86
C PRO A 106 2.53 6.97 2.19
N GLU A 107 1.63 7.61 2.94
CA GLU A 107 1.12 7.08 4.21
C GLU A 107 0.68 5.63 3.98
N LEU A 108 1.50 4.68 4.45
CA LEU A 108 1.22 3.25 4.32
C LEU A 108 0.00 2.96 5.19
N GLN A 109 -1.17 2.90 4.56
CA GLN A 109 -2.39 2.49 5.22
C GLN A 109 -2.29 0.99 5.48
N PHE A 110 -2.52 0.56 6.72
CA PHE A 110 -2.55 -0.85 7.07
C PHE A 110 -3.99 -1.28 7.33
N THR A 111 -4.34 -2.50 6.91
CA THR A 111 -5.62 -3.11 7.29
C THR A 111 -5.64 -3.46 8.78
N GLU A 112 -6.81 -3.80 9.34
CA GLU A 112 -6.91 -4.32 10.72
C GLU A 112 -6.11 -5.63 10.92
N SER A 113 -5.78 -6.34 9.84
CA SER A 113 -4.91 -7.52 9.84
C SER A 113 -3.41 -7.20 9.78
N GLY A 114 -3.03 -5.92 9.64
CA GLY A 114 -1.64 -5.48 9.58
C GLY A 114 -0.98 -5.60 8.20
N GLU A 115 -1.76 -5.81 7.14
CA GLU A 115 -1.25 -5.84 5.76
C GLU A 115 -1.22 -4.44 5.15
N ARG A 116 -0.22 -4.16 4.30
CA ARG A 116 -0.17 -2.90 3.57
C ARG A 116 -1.32 -2.84 2.55
N LEU A 117 -2.05 -1.73 2.59
CA LEU A 117 -3.17 -1.43 1.72
C LEU A 117 -2.66 -0.62 0.52
N TYR A 118 -2.55 -1.28 -0.63
CA TYR A 118 -2.16 -0.60 -1.87
C TYR A 118 -3.32 0.19 -2.49
N TYR A 119 -4.55 -0.31 -2.35
CA TYR A 119 -5.70 0.35 -2.96
C TYR A 119 -6.99 0.05 -2.20
N SER A 120 -7.66 1.11 -1.74
CA SER A 120 -9.06 1.06 -1.30
C SER A 120 -9.90 1.95 -2.19
N SER A 121 -11.05 1.43 -2.64
CA SER A 121 -11.94 2.19 -3.51
C SER A 121 -13.38 1.77 -3.36
N HIS A 122 -14.25 2.71 -3.69
CA HIS A 122 -15.70 2.53 -3.67
C HIS A 122 -16.22 2.67 -5.11
N PRO A 123 -17.32 1.98 -5.48
CA PRO A 123 -17.90 2.06 -6.82
C PRO A 123 -18.17 3.52 -7.18
N ALA A 124 -17.89 4.00 -8.40
CA ALA A 124 -18.10 5.41 -8.74
C ALA A 124 -19.56 5.87 -8.60
N TRP A 125 -19.79 7.14 -8.22
CA TRP A 125 -21.13 7.73 -8.14
C TRP A 125 -21.89 7.62 -9.46
N LEU A 126 -21.14 7.65 -10.57
CA LEU A 126 -21.68 7.52 -11.91
C LEU A 126 -22.36 6.17 -12.19
N LYS A 127 -22.07 5.12 -11.41
CA LYS A 127 -22.84 3.86 -11.45
C LYS A 127 -24.34 4.13 -11.22
N TYR A 128 -24.65 5.09 -10.35
CA TYR A 128 -26.01 5.46 -9.95
C TYR A 128 -26.56 6.65 -10.74
N TRP A 129 -26.04 6.96 -11.94
CA TRP A 129 -26.43 8.16 -12.69
C TRP A 129 -27.94 8.29 -12.93
N ARG A 130 -28.65 7.16 -13.14
CA ARG A 130 -30.12 7.16 -13.29
C ARG A 130 -30.82 7.61 -12.01
N ALA A 131 -30.32 7.18 -10.85
CA ALA A 131 -30.88 7.56 -9.56
C ALA A 131 -30.53 9.01 -9.19
N LEU A 132 -29.33 9.47 -9.53
CA LEU A 132 -28.94 10.89 -9.37
C LEU A 132 -29.76 11.80 -10.29
N PHE A 133 -30.01 11.38 -11.53
CA PHE A 133 -30.89 12.10 -12.44
C PHE A 133 -32.33 12.15 -11.93
N LEU A 134 -32.83 11.05 -11.35
CA LEU A 134 -34.15 11.00 -10.72
C LEU A 134 -34.23 11.89 -9.48
N MET A 135 -33.17 11.96 -8.67
CA MET A 135 -33.06 12.91 -7.56
C MET A 135 -33.12 14.36 -8.07
N LEU A 136 -32.34 14.71 -9.10
CA LEU A 136 -32.38 16.03 -9.74
C LEU A 136 -33.80 16.36 -10.24
N LEU A 137 -34.48 15.39 -10.84
CA LEU A 137 -35.86 15.53 -11.31
C LEU A 137 -36.84 15.82 -10.16
N PHE A 138 -36.69 15.16 -9.01
CA PHE A 138 -37.49 15.46 -7.83
C PHE A 138 -37.23 16.85 -7.26
N PHE A 139 -35.97 17.30 -7.20
CA PHE A 139 -35.64 18.65 -6.72
C PHE A 139 -36.14 19.74 -7.67
N THR A 140 -36.02 19.54 -8.98
CA THR A 140 -36.56 20.48 -9.98
C THR A 140 -38.08 20.54 -9.94
N ALA A 141 -38.77 19.39 -9.82
CA ALA A 141 -40.21 19.34 -9.62
C ALA A 141 -40.65 20.03 -8.33
N ALA A 142 -39.94 19.81 -7.22
CA ALA A 142 -40.21 20.47 -5.95
C ALA A 142 -40.09 22.00 -6.06
N GLY A 143 -39.04 22.50 -6.74
CA GLY A 143 -38.85 23.93 -6.97
C GLY A 143 -39.95 24.56 -7.83
N LEU A 144 -40.42 23.86 -8.87
CA LEU A 144 -41.53 24.33 -9.71
C LEU A 144 -42.87 24.32 -8.97
N LEU A 145 -43.13 23.29 -8.16
CA LEU A 145 -44.37 23.14 -7.40
C LEU A 145 -44.45 24.08 -6.18
N PHE A 146 -43.30 24.57 -5.69
CA PHE A 146 -43.23 25.46 -4.54
C PHE A 146 -44.09 26.73 -4.70
N SER A 147 -44.24 27.24 -5.94
CA SER A 147 -45.03 28.43 -6.21
C SER A 147 -46.54 28.17 -6.36
N MET A 148 -46.98 26.92 -6.47
CA MET A 148 -48.39 26.57 -6.66
C MET A 148 -49.01 26.02 -5.37
N GLU A 149 -48.36 25.01 -4.77
CA GLU A 149 -48.92 24.31 -3.62
C GLU A 149 -47.80 23.70 -2.75
N GLU A 150 -47.65 24.22 -1.54
CA GLU A 150 -46.54 23.90 -0.63
C GLU A 150 -46.50 22.41 -0.24
N GLY A 151 -47.65 21.75 -0.18
CA GLY A 151 -47.77 20.34 0.20
C GLY A 151 -47.07 19.40 -0.80
N TYR A 152 -47.28 19.59 -2.10
CA TYR A 152 -46.66 18.75 -3.12
C TYR A 152 -45.16 19.01 -3.26
N ALA A 153 -44.72 20.25 -3.05
CA ALA A 153 -43.30 20.60 -3.04
C ALA A 153 -42.55 19.87 -1.92
N LEU A 154 -43.12 19.81 -0.71
CA LEU A 154 -42.53 19.09 0.41
C LEU A 154 -42.43 17.58 0.15
N VAL A 155 -43.48 16.97 -0.40
CA VAL A 155 -43.47 15.53 -0.72
C VAL A 155 -42.40 15.20 -1.78
N CYS A 156 -42.29 16.01 -2.83
CA CYS A 156 -41.26 15.82 -3.86
C CYS A 156 -39.85 16.03 -3.31
N GLY A 157 -39.65 17.03 -2.45
CA GLY A 157 -38.37 17.28 -1.78
C GLY A 157 -37.95 16.10 -0.90
N LEU A 158 -38.86 15.58 -0.08
CA LEU A 158 -38.61 14.41 0.76
C LEU A 158 -38.31 13.16 -0.07
N ALA A 159 -39.01 12.95 -1.19
CA ALA A 159 -38.73 11.84 -2.11
C ALA A 159 -37.33 11.96 -2.74
N GLY A 160 -36.89 13.18 -3.10
CA GLY A 160 -35.54 13.45 -3.59
C GLY A 160 -34.47 13.12 -2.56
N ILE A 161 -34.68 13.56 -1.30
CA ILE A 161 -33.77 13.26 -0.18
C ILE A 161 -33.73 11.75 0.10
N ALA A 162 -34.88 11.07 0.16
CA ALA A 162 -34.94 9.64 0.37
C ALA A 162 -34.18 8.87 -0.72
N THR A 163 -34.33 9.29 -1.99
CA THR A 163 -33.58 8.72 -3.11
C THR A 163 -32.07 8.89 -2.92
N PHE A 164 -31.63 10.09 -2.53
CA PHE A 164 -30.22 10.37 -2.26
C PHE A 164 -29.65 9.51 -1.13
N ILE A 165 -30.40 9.35 -0.04
CA ILE A 165 -30.03 8.48 1.08
C ILE A 165 -29.91 7.02 0.62
N CYS A 166 -30.90 6.51 -0.12
CA CYS A 166 -30.86 5.14 -0.64
C CYS A 166 -29.63 4.91 -1.54
N VAL A 167 -29.29 5.86 -2.40
CA VAL A 167 -28.08 5.78 -3.26
C VAL A 167 -26.81 5.79 -2.41
N THR A 168 -26.75 6.64 -1.38
CA THR A 168 -25.58 6.74 -0.50
C THR A 168 -25.37 5.45 0.29
N ILE A 169 -26.44 4.87 0.85
CA ILE A 169 -26.38 3.58 1.52
C ILE A 169 -25.92 2.50 0.54
N ALA A 170 -26.53 2.42 -0.64
CA ALA A 170 -26.19 1.43 -1.65
C ALA A 170 -24.72 1.55 -2.13
N ARG A 171 -24.18 2.77 -2.16
CA ARG A 171 -22.77 3.03 -2.48
C ARG A 171 -21.85 2.55 -1.34
N SER A 172 -22.18 2.89 -0.10
CA SER A 172 -21.42 2.52 1.11
C SER A 172 -21.46 1.00 1.41
N SER A 173 -22.34 0.26 0.73
CA SER A 173 -22.47 -1.19 0.92
C SER A 173 -21.50 -2.01 0.08
N HIS A 174 -20.58 -1.38 -0.65
CA HIS A 174 -19.69 -2.03 -1.60
C HIS A 174 -18.28 -1.47 -1.43
N ASP A 175 -17.38 -2.31 -0.93
CA ASP A 175 -15.99 -1.94 -0.67
C ASP A 175 -15.07 -2.83 -1.49
N TYR A 176 -14.14 -2.20 -2.20
CA TYR A 176 -13.10 -2.86 -2.99
C TYR A 176 -11.75 -2.60 -2.34
N ILE A 177 -11.07 -3.67 -1.94
CA ILE A 177 -9.83 -3.61 -1.15
C ILE A 177 -8.79 -4.48 -1.86
N VAL A 178 -7.58 -3.93 -2.04
CA VAL A 178 -6.42 -4.65 -2.58
C VAL A 178 -5.30 -4.51 -1.55
N THR A 179 -4.89 -5.63 -0.99
CA THR A 179 -3.72 -5.76 -0.10
C THR A 179 -2.58 -6.47 -0.84
N GLU A 180 -1.42 -6.59 -0.20
CA GLU A 180 -0.26 -7.28 -0.79
C GLU A 180 -0.53 -8.76 -1.03
N GLU A 181 -1.22 -9.40 -0.08
CA GLU A 181 -1.45 -10.84 -0.11
C GLU A 181 -2.75 -11.22 -0.80
N ARG A 182 -3.78 -10.36 -0.75
CA ARG A 182 -5.12 -10.69 -1.24
C ARG A 182 -5.91 -9.51 -1.80
N VAL A 183 -6.89 -9.87 -2.61
CA VAL A 183 -7.86 -8.98 -3.24
C VAL A 183 -9.22 -9.31 -2.67
N GLU A 184 -9.86 -8.34 -2.04
CA GLU A 184 -11.15 -8.50 -1.36
C GLU A 184 -12.25 -7.64 -1.99
N TYR A 185 -13.44 -8.23 -2.06
CA TYR A 185 -14.69 -7.54 -2.35
C TYR A 185 -15.69 -7.80 -1.24
N VAL A 186 -16.05 -6.74 -0.52
CA VAL A 186 -17.03 -6.78 0.57
C VAL A 186 -18.32 -6.15 0.09
N TRP A 187 -19.44 -6.83 0.34
CA TRP A 187 -20.77 -6.29 0.06
C TRP A 187 -21.78 -6.59 1.16
N GLY A 188 -22.69 -5.64 1.39
CA GLY A 188 -23.88 -5.83 2.21
C GLY A 188 -24.24 -4.65 3.10
N ILE A 189 -25.53 -4.49 3.38
CA ILE A 189 -26.08 -3.40 4.23
C ILE A 189 -26.29 -3.90 5.66
N PHE A 190 -26.92 -5.06 5.82
CA PHE A 190 -27.30 -5.63 7.12
C PHE A 190 -26.46 -6.84 7.52
N GLY A 191 -25.86 -7.52 6.56
CA GLY A 191 -24.88 -8.58 6.77
C GLY A 191 -23.74 -8.37 5.79
N ARG A 192 -22.51 -8.28 6.30
CA ARG A 192 -21.32 -8.14 5.47
C ARG A 192 -20.94 -9.52 4.95
N SER A 193 -20.95 -9.67 3.63
CA SER A 193 -20.39 -10.82 2.94
C SER A 193 -19.12 -10.36 2.25
N SER A 194 -18.06 -11.15 2.32
CA SER A 194 -16.81 -10.89 1.60
C SER A 194 -16.50 -12.03 0.64
N LYS A 195 -15.82 -11.69 -0.45
CA LYS A 195 -15.09 -12.63 -1.29
C LYS A 195 -13.65 -12.19 -1.34
N GLU A 196 -12.76 -13.14 -1.14
CA GLU A 196 -11.33 -12.91 -1.11
C GLU A 196 -10.63 -13.85 -2.10
N VAL A 197 -9.59 -13.35 -2.74
CA VAL A 197 -8.70 -14.14 -3.61
C VAL A 197 -7.27 -13.73 -3.31
N ARG A 198 -6.40 -14.70 -3.02
CA ARG A 198 -4.97 -14.42 -2.81
C ARG A 198 -4.31 -14.01 -4.12
N VAL A 199 -3.43 -13.02 -4.05
CA VAL A 199 -2.75 -12.45 -5.23
C VAL A 199 -1.97 -13.53 -6.01
N CYS A 200 -1.38 -14.49 -5.29
CA CYS A 200 -0.65 -15.62 -5.87
C CYS A 200 -1.55 -16.64 -6.60
N ASP A 201 -2.83 -16.74 -6.25
CA ASP A 201 -3.79 -17.68 -6.86
C ASP A 201 -4.52 -17.08 -8.08
N ILE A 202 -4.32 -15.80 -8.38
CA ILE A 202 -4.97 -15.12 -9.50
C ILE A 202 -4.39 -15.63 -10.83
N ARG A 203 -5.28 -16.15 -11.69
CA ARG A 203 -4.93 -16.69 -13.01
C ARG A 203 -5.09 -15.69 -14.14
N SER A 204 -6.18 -14.93 -14.14
CA SER A 204 -6.47 -13.92 -15.16
C SER A 204 -7.08 -12.66 -14.56
N LEU A 205 -6.73 -11.54 -15.20
CA LEU A 205 -7.19 -10.20 -14.85
C LEU A 205 -7.70 -9.54 -16.13
N ASP A 206 -9.01 -9.48 -16.25
CA ASP A 206 -9.69 -8.93 -17.42
C ASP A 206 -10.29 -7.57 -17.09
N VAL A 207 -9.93 -6.55 -17.89
CA VAL A 207 -10.44 -5.18 -17.72
C VAL A 207 -11.30 -4.83 -18.90
N TRP A 208 -12.50 -4.36 -18.61
CA TRP A 208 -13.45 -3.91 -19.62
C TRP A 208 -13.85 -2.47 -19.35
N GLU A 209 -13.63 -1.62 -20.35
CA GLU A 209 -14.07 -0.24 -20.38
C GLU A 209 -15.05 -0.09 -21.54
N ARG A 210 -16.33 0.17 -21.25
CA ARG A 210 -17.38 0.22 -22.28
C ARG A 210 -17.86 1.66 -22.50
N GLY A 211 -17.76 2.13 -23.75
CA GLY A 211 -18.39 3.37 -24.24
C GLY A 211 -18.01 4.63 -23.44
N LEU A 212 -19.00 5.49 -23.19
CA LEU A 212 -18.86 6.75 -22.45
C LEU A 212 -18.27 6.56 -21.04
N LYS A 213 -18.49 5.40 -20.40
CA LYS A 213 -17.90 5.10 -19.08
C LYS A 213 -16.39 4.97 -19.15
N GLY A 214 -15.86 4.35 -20.21
CA GLY A 214 -14.41 4.26 -20.45
C GLY A 214 -13.78 5.63 -20.64
N TRP A 215 -14.45 6.53 -21.37
CA TRP A 215 -13.99 7.92 -21.53
C TRP A 215 -13.95 8.69 -20.20
N LEU A 216 -14.88 8.40 -19.29
CA LEU A 216 -14.88 8.94 -17.91
C LEU A 216 -13.87 8.24 -16.97
N GLY A 217 -13.02 7.35 -17.51
CA GLY A 217 -12.03 6.59 -16.75
C GLY A 217 -12.63 5.53 -15.83
N LEU A 218 -13.86 5.08 -16.12
CA LEU A 218 -14.55 4.04 -15.35
C LEU A 218 -14.46 2.70 -16.07
N GLY A 219 -13.86 1.73 -15.40
CA GLY A 219 -13.73 0.36 -15.88
C GLY A 219 -14.32 -0.67 -14.92
N THR A 220 -14.46 -1.89 -15.40
CA THR A 220 -14.76 -3.07 -14.58
C THR A 220 -13.56 -4.01 -14.66
N LEU A 221 -13.05 -4.44 -13.51
CA LEU A 221 -11.97 -5.42 -13.41
C LEU A 221 -12.55 -6.74 -12.89
N ASP A 222 -12.42 -7.80 -13.69
CA ASP A 222 -12.79 -9.16 -13.34
C ASP A 222 -11.53 -9.95 -12.98
N VAL A 223 -11.52 -10.51 -11.78
CA VAL A 223 -10.42 -11.32 -11.22
C VAL A 223 -10.87 -12.76 -11.13
N SER A 224 -10.14 -13.65 -11.81
CA SER A 224 -10.41 -15.09 -11.81
C SER A 224 -9.26 -15.84 -11.14
N SER A 225 -9.60 -16.71 -10.20
CA SER A 225 -8.65 -17.54 -9.45
C SER A 225 -8.37 -18.86 -10.18
N ALA A 226 -7.26 -19.50 -9.84
CA ALA A 226 -6.93 -20.85 -10.30
C ALA A 226 -7.92 -21.92 -9.81
N GLY A 227 -8.64 -21.66 -8.71
CA GLY A 227 -9.54 -22.62 -8.07
C GLY A 227 -10.94 -22.72 -8.69
N ASN A 228 -11.39 -21.71 -9.44
CA ASN A 228 -12.74 -21.67 -10.01
C ASN A 228 -12.70 -21.10 -11.44
N ALA A 229 -13.50 -21.66 -12.34
CA ALA A 229 -13.58 -21.20 -13.73
C ALA A 229 -14.42 -19.93 -13.91
N ASP A 230 -15.21 -19.55 -12.90
CA ASP A 230 -16.02 -18.33 -12.89
C ASP A 230 -15.28 -17.15 -12.24
N VAL A 231 -15.72 -15.93 -12.55
CA VAL A 231 -15.17 -14.69 -11.99
C VAL A 231 -15.43 -14.67 -10.49
N GLU A 232 -14.37 -14.77 -9.70
CA GLU A 232 -14.48 -14.86 -8.24
C GLU A 232 -14.72 -13.48 -7.63
N VAL A 233 -13.91 -12.50 -8.03
CA VAL A 233 -14.01 -11.12 -7.56
C VAL A 233 -14.20 -10.17 -8.76
N ARG A 234 -15.20 -9.29 -8.65
CA ARG A 234 -15.56 -8.33 -9.71
C ARG A 234 -15.63 -6.91 -9.13
N PHE A 235 -14.73 -6.06 -9.59
CA PHE A 235 -14.71 -4.64 -9.26
C PHE A 235 -15.47 -3.86 -10.32
N ARG A 236 -16.63 -3.29 -9.96
CA ARG A 236 -17.52 -2.61 -10.91
C ARG A 236 -17.40 -1.10 -10.82
N ASP A 237 -17.32 -0.47 -12.00
CA ASP A 237 -17.34 0.98 -12.15
C ASP A 237 -16.25 1.65 -11.27
N ILE A 238 -15.05 1.07 -11.24
CA ILE A 238 -13.88 1.62 -10.54
C ILE A 238 -13.18 2.65 -11.43
N ARG A 239 -12.61 3.68 -10.80
CA ARG A 239 -11.79 4.66 -11.50
C ARG A 239 -10.42 4.05 -11.81
N ARG A 240 -9.91 4.29 -13.01
CA ARG A 240 -8.55 3.88 -13.44
C ARG A 240 -8.33 2.37 -13.28
N ALA A 241 -9.24 1.55 -13.80
CA ALA A 241 -9.19 0.08 -13.68
C ALA A 241 -7.87 -0.54 -14.17
N HIS A 242 -7.24 0.08 -15.18
CA HIS A 242 -5.94 -0.35 -15.71
C HIS A 242 -4.80 -0.22 -14.71
N GLU A 243 -4.81 0.81 -13.85
CA GLU A 243 -3.78 0.99 -12.82
C GLU A 243 -3.93 -0.03 -11.70
N VAL A 244 -5.16 -0.28 -11.25
CA VAL A 244 -5.43 -1.33 -10.27
C VAL A 244 -4.97 -2.70 -10.79
N LYS A 245 -5.17 -2.97 -12.09
CA LYS A 245 -4.63 -4.16 -12.74
C LYS A 245 -3.10 -4.19 -12.72
N GLN A 246 -2.43 -3.07 -12.95
CA GLN A 246 -0.97 -2.98 -12.93
C GLN A 246 -0.43 -3.21 -11.51
N ILE A 247 -1.04 -2.61 -10.49
CA ILE A 247 -0.72 -2.81 -9.08
C ILE A 247 -0.80 -4.30 -8.73
N ILE A 248 -1.93 -4.97 -9.04
CA ILE A 248 -2.06 -6.40 -8.76
C ILE A 248 -0.99 -7.23 -9.50
N ARG A 249 -0.62 -6.85 -10.73
CA ARG A 249 0.45 -7.52 -11.48
C ARG A 249 1.85 -7.28 -10.92
N GLN A 250 2.12 -6.11 -10.35
CA GLN A 250 3.37 -5.82 -9.65
C GLN A 250 3.47 -6.67 -8.39
N LEU A 251 2.39 -6.75 -7.61
CA LEU A 251 2.30 -7.62 -6.43
C LEU A 251 2.51 -9.11 -6.78
N GLN A 252 2.02 -9.56 -7.94
CA GLN A 252 2.28 -10.92 -8.41
C GLN A 252 3.74 -11.19 -8.76
N ARG A 253 4.50 -10.18 -9.20
CA ARG A 253 5.92 -10.32 -9.54
C ARG A 253 6.82 -10.23 -8.32
N GLY A 254 6.32 -9.70 -7.20
CA GLY A 254 7.12 -9.41 -6.02
C GLY A 254 8.07 -8.23 -6.24
N ASP A 255 7.77 -7.38 -7.24
CA ASP A 255 8.51 -6.14 -7.48
C ASP A 255 7.89 -5.06 -6.56
N GLU A 256 8.34 -4.99 -5.31
CA GLU A 256 8.10 -3.82 -4.45
C GLU A 256 9.06 -2.70 -4.91
N GLU A 257 8.50 -1.56 -5.35
CA GLU A 257 9.24 -0.30 -5.61
C GLU A 257 9.72 0.34 -4.31
#